data_AF-A0A217EVZ4-F1
#
_entry.id   AF-A0A217EVZ4-F1
#
_cell.length_a   1.000
_cell.length_b   1.000
_cell.length_c   1.000
_cell.angle_alpha   90.00
_cell.angle_beta   90.00
_cell.angle_gamma   90.00
#
_symmetry.space_group_name_H-M   'P 1'
#
loop_
_entity.id
_entity.type
_entity.pdbx_description
1 polymer ?
#
loop_
_entity_poly.entity_id
_entity_poly.type
_entity_poly.pdbx_seq_one_letter_code
_entity_poly.pdbx_strand_id
1 'polypeptide(L)'
;MILLKMTQFTQEHSMASTEPTLNLSYDQLLETTRTLIGTFKSSFSTPPDEFDRGLSIGAIDLFLTLSQQMPETERDYYDDHRQLRLLAGLDPEDLEPPADDHR
;
A
#
# COMPACT_ATOMS: atom_id res chain seq x y z
N MET A 1 18.16 -51.31 -35.35
CA MET A 1 17.57 -51.20 -34.00
C MET A 1 17.31 -49.73 -33.75
N ILE A 2 16.08 -49.31 -34.04
CA ILE A 2 15.60 -47.93 -33.88
C ILE A 2 15.27 -47.79 -32.39
N LEU A 3 16.03 -46.96 -31.66
CA LEU A 3 15.67 -46.61 -30.29
C LEU A 3 15.47 -45.10 -30.21
N LEU A 4 14.17 -44.75 -30.20
CA LEU A 4 13.53 -43.49 -29.89
C LEU A 4 14.40 -42.50 -29.08
N LYS A 5 14.71 -41.36 -29.69
CA LYS A 5 14.97 -40.10 -28.98
C LYS A 5 13.63 -39.54 -28.51
N MET A 6 13.25 -39.77 -27.26
CA MET A 6 12.24 -38.96 -26.57
C MET A 6 12.45 -39.00 -25.06
N THR A 7 13.11 -37.98 -24.52
CA THR A 7 12.92 -37.50 -23.14
C THR A 7 13.19 -36.00 -23.15
N GLN A 8 12.16 -35.20 -23.50
CA GLN A 8 11.47 -34.30 -22.57
C GLN A 8 12.45 -33.29 -21.94
N PHE A 9 12.70 -32.16 -22.59
CA PHE A 9 11.95 -30.91 -22.41
C PHE A 9 11.62 -30.63 -20.93
N THR A 10 12.67 -30.47 -20.12
CA THR A 10 12.54 -29.78 -18.83
C THR A 10 12.60 -28.29 -19.14
N GLN A 11 11.45 -27.76 -19.52
CA GLN A 11 11.17 -26.34 -19.49
C GLN A 11 11.20 -25.93 -18.04
N GLU A 12 12.30 -25.30 -17.61
CA GLU A 12 12.34 -24.52 -16.38
C GLU A 12 11.36 -23.36 -16.57
N HIS A 13 10.08 -23.62 -16.29
CA HIS A 13 9.10 -22.58 -16.02
C HIS A 13 9.55 -21.95 -14.69
N SER A 14 10.53 -21.04 -14.80
CA SER A 14 10.73 -19.99 -13.83
C SER A 14 9.38 -19.30 -13.71
N MET A 15 8.61 -19.63 -12.67
CA MET A 15 7.54 -18.77 -12.19
C MET A 15 8.26 -17.56 -11.60
N ALA A 16 8.81 -16.72 -12.47
CA ALA A 16 8.91 -15.31 -12.19
C ALA A 16 7.46 -14.90 -11.94
N SER A 17 7.01 -15.04 -10.69
CA SER A 17 5.89 -14.29 -10.18
C SER A 17 6.30 -12.87 -10.48
N THR A 18 5.82 -12.37 -11.61
CA THR A 18 5.94 -10.98 -12.00
C THR A 18 4.92 -10.29 -11.11
N GLU A 19 5.17 -10.35 -9.80
CA GLU A 19 4.49 -9.50 -8.86
C GLU A 19 4.70 -8.10 -9.42
N PRO A 20 3.61 -7.36 -9.69
CA PRO A 20 3.73 -6.02 -10.24
C PRO A 20 4.60 -5.23 -9.28
N THR A 21 5.87 -5.08 -9.62
CA THR A 21 6.81 -4.32 -8.82
C THR A 21 6.41 -2.88 -9.03
N LEU A 22 5.76 -2.30 -8.03
CA LEU A 22 5.52 -0.87 -7.97
C LEU A 22 6.88 -0.19 -7.99
N ASN A 23 7.27 0.32 -9.17
CA ASN A 23 8.50 1.09 -9.36
C ASN A 23 8.26 2.50 -8.84
N LEU A 24 8.12 2.64 -7.52
CA LEU A 24 7.80 3.89 -6.86
C LEU A 24 8.60 3.99 -5.57
N SER A 25 9.21 5.15 -5.32
CA SER A 25 9.92 5.40 -4.06
C SER A 25 8.93 5.72 -2.93
N TYR A 26 9.38 5.60 -1.68
CA TYR A 26 8.58 5.99 -0.53
C TYR A 26 8.09 7.45 -0.62
N ASP A 27 8.97 8.39 -0.99
CA ASP A 27 8.61 9.80 -1.15
C ASP A 27 7.52 10.00 -2.20
N GLN A 28 7.62 9.31 -3.34
CA GLN A 28 6.60 9.36 -4.38
C GLN A 28 5.27 8.78 -3.88
N LEU A 29 5.31 7.74 -3.05
CA LEU A 29 4.11 7.12 -2.48
C LEU A 29 3.43 8.11 -1.52
N LEU A 30 4.19 8.71 -0.62
CA LEU A 30 3.69 9.70 0.34
C LEU A 30 3.10 10.93 -0.37
N GLU A 31 3.81 11.49 -1.35
CA GLU A 31 3.33 12.65 -2.13
C GLU A 31 2.06 12.33 -2.92
N THR A 32 2.00 11.15 -3.54
CA THR A 32 0.83 10.69 -4.28
C THR A 32 -0.37 10.58 -3.36
N THR A 33 -0.21 9.97 -2.18
CA THR A 33 -1.30 9.82 -1.22
C THR A 33 -1.78 11.16 -0.67
N ARG A 34 -0.86 12.11 -0.37
CA ARG A 34 -1.22 13.48 0.02
C ARG A 34 -2.06 14.18 -1.04
N THR A 35 -1.64 14.07 -2.30
CA THR A 35 -2.34 14.68 -3.45
C THR A 35 -3.73 14.08 -3.64
N LEU A 36 -3.84 12.76 -3.49
CA LEU A 36 -5.11 12.04 -3.61
C LEU A 36 -6.10 12.44 -2.51
N ILE A 37 -5.65 12.52 -1.25
CA ILE A 37 -6.47 13.03 -0.13
C ILE A 37 -6.91 14.49 -0.38
N GLY A 38 -6.01 15.34 -0.88
CA GLY A 38 -6.36 16.72 -1.24
C GLY A 38 -7.43 16.81 -2.34
N THR A 39 -7.33 15.93 -3.35
CA THR A 39 -8.30 15.83 -4.44
C THR A 39 -9.66 15.38 -3.93
N PHE A 40 -9.68 14.35 -3.09
CA PHE A 40 -10.87 13.86 -2.40
C PHE A 40 -11.59 14.96 -1.63
N LYS A 41 -10.88 15.66 -0.73
CA LYS A 41 -11.45 16.79 0.03
C LYS A 41 -12.00 17.90 -0.85
N SER A 42 -11.40 18.14 -2.01
CA SER A 42 -11.86 19.16 -2.96
C SER A 42 -13.07 18.71 -3.79
N SER A 43 -13.29 17.39 -3.88
CA SER A 43 -14.32 16.78 -4.74
C SER A 43 -15.56 16.33 -3.95
N PHE A 44 -15.40 16.08 -2.65
CA PHE A 44 -16.48 15.62 -1.78
C PHE A 44 -17.48 16.73 -1.45
N SER A 45 -18.70 16.31 -1.15
CA SER A 45 -19.71 17.21 -0.59
C SER A 45 -19.31 17.59 0.84
N THR A 46 -19.72 18.78 1.30
CA THR A 46 -19.50 19.21 2.69
C THR A 46 -20.85 19.18 3.43
N PRO A 47 -21.03 18.31 4.45
CA PRO A 47 -20.06 17.37 5.04
C PRO A 47 -19.86 16.09 4.20
N PRO A 48 -18.68 15.43 4.31
CA PRO A 48 -18.39 14.19 3.61
C PRO A 48 -19.27 13.05 4.13
N ASP A 49 -19.75 12.22 3.20
CA ASP A 49 -20.54 11.04 3.53
C ASP A 49 -19.66 9.85 3.98
N GLU A 50 -20.29 8.71 4.26
CA GLU A 50 -19.58 7.50 4.69
C GLU A 50 -18.65 6.94 3.59
N PHE A 51 -19.04 7.08 2.32
CA PHE A 51 -18.24 6.63 1.19
C PHE A 51 -17.01 7.52 0.99
N ASP A 52 -17.18 8.83 1.09
CA ASP A 52 -16.11 9.83 1.05
C ASP A 52 -15.04 9.56 2.13
N ARG A 53 -15.50 9.26 3.35
CA ARG A 53 -14.63 8.86 4.47
C ARG A 53 -13.93 7.53 4.17
N GLY A 54 -14.67 6.54 3.69
CA GLY A 54 -14.14 5.23 3.32
C GLY A 54 -13.06 5.30 2.23
N LEU A 55 -13.23 6.16 1.22
CA LEU A 55 -12.23 6.40 0.19
C LEU A 55 -10.93 6.95 0.78
N SER A 56 -11.03 7.91 1.70
CA SER A 56 -9.87 8.50 2.36
C SER A 56 -9.14 7.48 3.24
N ILE A 57 -9.90 6.70 4.02
CA ILE A 57 -9.35 5.61 4.85
C ILE A 57 -8.63 4.58 3.98
N GLY A 58 -9.27 4.09 2.91
CA GLY A 58 -8.68 3.09 2.03
C GLY A 58 -7.39 3.55 1.36
N ALA A 59 -7.30 4.82 0.95
CA ALA A 59 -6.08 5.38 0.40
C ALA A 59 -4.92 5.43 1.42
N ILE A 60 -5.24 5.76 2.67
CA ILE A 60 -4.29 5.85 3.77
C ILE A 60 -3.81 4.45 4.20
N ASP A 61 -4.71 3.48 4.27
CA ASP A 61 -4.39 2.09 4.62
C ASP A 61 -3.54 1.43 3.52
N LEU A 62 -3.83 1.74 2.24
CA LEU A 62 -3.01 1.31 1.12
C LEU A 62 -1.59 1.90 1.21
N PHE A 63 -1.46 3.18 1.56
CA PHE A 63 -0.16 3.80 1.81
C PHE A 63 0.63 3.06 2.88
N LEU A 64 0.01 2.74 4.02
CA LEU A 64 0.67 2.02 5.11
C LEU A 64 1.13 0.63 4.67
N THR A 65 0.25 -0.11 4.00
CA THR A 65 0.55 -1.46 3.49
C THR A 65 1.74 -1.45 2.53
N LEU A 66 1.75 -0.54 1.55
CA LEU A 66 2.83 -0.44 0.58
C LEU A 66 4.13 0.05 1.22
N SER A 67 4.06 0.98 2.17
CA SER A 67 5.20 1.50 2.92
C SER A 67 5.94 0.40 3.69
N GLN A 68 5.20 -0.54 4.30
CA GLN A 68 5.77 -1.67 5.04
C GLN A 68 6.48 -2.69 4.13
N GLN A 69 6.14 -2.72 2.83
CA GLN A 69 6.73 -3.65 1.87
C GLN A 69 7.96 -3.08 1.15
N MET A 70 8.29 -1.80 1.33
CA MET A 70 9.42 -1.16 0.67
C MET A 70 10.74 -1.47 1.40
N PRO A 71 11.82 -1.82 0.66
CA PRO A 71 13.13 -2.09 1.24
C PRO A 71 13.76 -0.81 1.80
N GLU A 72 13.74 -0.70 3.13
CA GLU A 72 14.37 0.27 4.04
C GLU A 72 14.16 1.78 3.81
N THR A 73 13.75 2.46 4.89
CA THR A 73 14.51 3.57 5.48
C THR A 73 14.14 3.68 6.98
N GLU A 74 14.98 4.28 7.81
CA GLU A 74 14.72 4.69 9.22
C GLU A 74 13.57 5.73 9.33
N ARG A 75 12.55 5.66 8.46
CA ARG A 75 11.41 6.55 8.46
C ARG A 75 10.32 6.03 9.36
N ASP A 76 9.75 6.95 10.12
CA ASP A 76 8.56 6.69 10.91
C ASP A 76 7.31 6.75 10.02
N TYR A 77 7.03 5.64 9.34
CA TYR A 77 5.82 5.53 8.52
C TYR A 77 4.53 5.59 9.34
N TYR A 78 4.58 5.39 10.67
CA TYR A 78 3.43 5.58 11.55
C TYR A 78 3.14 7.07 11.79
N ASP A 79 4.17 7.90 11.92
CA ASP A 79 3.98 9.36 11.95
C ASP A 79 3.40 9.88 10.63
N ASP A 80 3.96 9.46 9.49
CA ASP A 80 3.43 9.83 8.18
C ASP A 80 1.99 9.35 7.99
N HIS A 81 1.66 8.12 8.43
CA HIS A 81 0.29 7.62 8.45
C HIS A 81 -0.66 8.49 9.31
N ARG A 82 -0.22 8.88 10.51
CA ARG A 82 -0.97 9.80 11.39
C ARG A 82 -1.21 11.15 10.72
N GLN A 83 -0.18 11.71 10.07
CA GLN A 83 -0.30 12.98 9.34
C GLN A 83 -1.30 12.89 8.19
N LEU A 84 -1.33 11.77 7.46
CA LEU A 84 -2.29 11.57 6.37
C LEU A 84 -3.74 11.48 6.89
N ARG A 85 -3.99 10.82 8.03
CA ARG A 85 -5.32 10.81 8.68
C ARG A 85 -5.77 12.22 9.08
N LEU A 86 -4.88 12.99 9.71
CA LEU A 86 -5.15 14.40 10.05
C LEU A 86 -5.45 15.24 8.81
N LEU A 87 -4.69 15.04 7.72
CA LEU A 87 -4.93 15.73 6.46
C LEU A 87 -6.33 15.41 5.90
N ALA A 88 -6.78 14.16 6.02
CA ALA A 88 -8.12 13.71 5.62
C ALA A 88 -9.24 14.17 6.58
N GLY A 89 -8.92 14.82 7.70
CA GLY A 89 -9.90 15.18 8.72
C GLY A 89 -10.43 13.99 9.51
N LEU A 90 -9.68 12.89 9.53
CA LEU A 90 -9.98 11.69 10.30
C LEU A 90 -9.32 11.79 11.67
N ASP A 91 -9.95 11.15 12.66
CA ASP A 91 -9.37 11.09 13.99
C ASP A 91 -8.16 10.14 14.01
N PRO A 92 -7.00 10.58 14.52
CA PRO A 92 -5.82 9.73 14.65
C PRO A 92 -5.89 8.77 15.83
N GLU A 93 -6.86 8.89 16.75
CA GLU A 93 -7.05 7.99 17.91
C GLU A 93 -7.91 6.76 17.58
N ASP A 94 -8.59 6.76 16.42
CA ASP A 94 -9.22 5.55 15.84
C ASP A 94 -8.20 4.51 15.33
N LEU A 95 -6.91 4.81 15.46
CA LEU A 95 -5.84 3.83 15.29
C LEU A 95 -5.84 2.90 16.51
N GLU A 96 -6.49 1.75 16.37
CA GLU A 96 -6.31 0.65 17.33
C GLU A 96 -4.80 0.42 17.47
N PRO A 97 -4.21 0.54 18.68
CA PRO A 97 -2.78 0.35 18.86
C PRO A 97 -2.43 -1.09 18.43
N PRO A 98 -1.23 -1.32 17.83
CA PRO A 98 -0.80 -2.67 17.57
C PRO A 98 -0.87 -3.43 18.89
N ALA A 99 -1.59 -4.55 18.90
CA ALA A 99 -1.61 -5.44 20.05
C ALA A 99 -0.16 -5.80 20.37
N ASP A 100 0.33 -5.27 21.48
CA ASP A 100 1.63 -5.60 22.06
C ASP A 100 1.55 -7.05 22.53
N ASP A 101 1.73 -8.01 21.63
CA ASP A 101 1.86 -9.42 21.98
C ASP A 101 3.31 -9.66 22.43
N HIS A 102 3.61 -9.15 23.62
CA HIS A 102 4.73 -9.62 24.42
C HIS A 102 4.42 -11.02 24.93
N ARG A 103 4.90 -12.06 24.21
CA ARG A 103 5.14 -13.37 24.82
C ARG A 103 6.19 -14.24 24.14
#